data_AF-A0A512BKH4-F1
#
_entry.id   AF-A0A512BKH4-F1
#
_cell.length_a   1.000
_cell.length_b   1.000
_cell.length_c   1.000
_cell.angle_alpha   90.00
_cell.angle_beta   90.00
_cell.angle_gamma   90.00
#
_symmetry.space_group_name_H-M   'P 1'
#
loop_
_entity.id
_entity.type
_entity.pdbx_description
1 polymer ?
#
loop_
_entity_poly.entity_id
_entity_poly.type
_entity_poly.pdbx_seq_one_letter_code
_entity_poly.pdbx_strand_id
1 'polypeptide(L)' 'MSGHAVHIKIEGRTYSGTFTVDRKMLTVTTNYGRKSAEINPRVAHEALAHQLLQELVQQEKSRKGSNL' A
#
# COMPACT_ATOMS: atom_id res chain seq x y z
N MET A 1 1.41 0.92 18.79
CA MET A 1 1.78 1.35 17.42
C MET A 1 0.50 1.68 16.68
N SER A 2 0.29 2.95 16.37
CA SER A 2 -0.94 3.42 15.72
C SER A 2 -0.84 3.15 14.22
N GLY A 3 -1.50 2.10 13.74
CA GLY A 3 -1.65 1.84 12.32
C GLY A 3 -2.77 2.72 11.75
N HIS A 4 -2.49 3.44 10.68
CA HIS A 4 -3.48 4.22 9.95
C HIS A 4 -4.10 3.35 8.86
N ALA A 5 -5.43 3.26 8.84
CA ALA A 5 -6.14 2.56 7.78
C ALA A 5 -6.12 3.38 6.49
N VAL A 6 -5.89 2.71 5.37
CA VAL A 6 -5.87 3.30 4.02
C VAL A 6 -6.77 2.46 3.12
N HIS A 7 -7.57 3.14 2.30
CA HIS A 7 -8.49 2.49 1.37
C HIS A 7 -8.32 3.09 -0.02
N ILE A 8 -8.12 2.24 -1.02
CA ILE A 8 -8.09 2.64 -2.41
C ILE A 8 -9.14 1.88 -3.21
N LYS A 9 -9.67 2.52 -4.25
CA LYS A 9 -10.58 1.87 -5.18
C LYS A 9 -9.86 1.64 -6.50
N ILE A 10 -9.66 0.38 -6.87
CA ILE A 10 -9.04 0.00 -8.15
C ILE A 10 -10.04 -0.86 -8.91
N GLU A 11 -10.42 -0.44 -10.12
CA GLU A 11 -11.32 -1.19 -11.02
C GLU A 11 -12.64 -1.62 -10.34
N GLY A 12 -13.24 -0.70 -9.59
CA GLY A 12 -14.51 -0.96 -8.89
C GLY A 12 -14.40 -1.78 -7.61
N ARG A 13 -13.22 -2.34 -7.29
CA ARG A 13 -12.96 -3.04 -6.02
C ARG A 13 -12.26 -2.11 -5.03
N THR A 14 -12.76 -2.09 -3.80
CA THR A 14 -12.11 -1.39 -2.69
C THR A 14 -11.09 -2.31 -2.05
N TYR A 15 -9.86 -1.83 -1.99
CA TYR A 15 -8.73 -2.49 -1.36
C TYR A 15 -8.37 -1.73 -0.10
N SER A 16 -8.29 -2.45 1.01
CA SER A 16 -7.94 -1.92 2.33
C SER A 16 -6.52 -2.33 2.71
N GLY A 17 -5.80 -1.40 3.32
CA GLY A 17 -4.51 -1.64 3.94
C GLY A 17 -4.41 -0.89 5.27
N THR A 18 -3.39 -1.23 6.03
CA THR A 18 -2.99 -0.51 7.24
C THR A 18 -1.54 -0.12 7.08
N PHE A 19 -1.23 1.16 7.22
CA PHE A 19 0.14 1.64 7.17
C PHE A 19 0.63 2.11 8.54
N THR A 20 1.89 1.85 8.80
CA THR A 20 2.61 2.30 9.99
C THR A 20 3.80 3.12 9.56
N VAL A 21 4.03 4.24 10.23
CA VAL A 21 5.20 5.08 10.01
C VAL A 21 6.19 4.85 11.14
N ASP A 22 7.41 4.45 10.80
CA ASP A 22 8.53 4.36 11.72
C ASP A 22 9.65 5.30 11.26
N ARG A 23 9.83 6.42 11.99
CA ARG A 23 10.80 7.50 11.77
C ARG A 23 10.78 8.10 10.35
N LYS A 24 11.25 7.35 9.36
CA LYS A 24 11.36 7.72 7.93
C LYS A 24 10.90 6.61 7.00
N MET A 25 10.31 5.54 7.51
CA MET A 25 9.87 4.40 6.71
C MET A 25 8.37 4.20 6.91
N LEU A 26 7.63 4.21 5.80
CA LEU A 26 6.21 3.91 5.77
C LEU A 26 6.04 2.47 5.30
N THR A 27 5.49 1.63 6.17
CA THR A 27 5.18 0.23 5.87
C THR A 27 3.69 0.07 5.72
N VAL A 28 3.23 -0.28 4.52
CA VAL A 28 1.85 -0.67 4.23
C VAL A 28 1.73 -2.19 4.36
N THR A 29 0.84 -2.63 5.23
CA THR A 29 0.46 -4.04 5.41
C THR A 29 -0.95 -4.26 4.89
N THR A 30 -1.13 -5.30 4.10
CA THR A 30 -2.38 -5.64 3.42
C THR A 30 -2.60 -7.14 3.45
N ASN A 31 -3.81 -7.60 3.12
CA ASN A 31 -4.09 -9.04 2.98
C ASN A 31 -3.30 -9.72 1.86
N TYR A 32 -2.69 -8.93 0.97
CA TYR A 32 -1.96 -9.37 -0.21
C TYR A 32 -0.44 -9.41 0.02
N GLY A 33 0.03 -8.78 1.09
CA GLY A 33 1.45 -8.63 1.38
C GLY A 33 1.76 -7.34 2.12
N ARG A 34 3.05 -7.11 2.36
CA ARG A 34 3.56 -5.89 3.00
C ARG A 34 4.58 -5.22 2.10
N LYS A 35 4.57 -3.89 2.06
CA LYS A 35 5.55 -3.09 1.33
C LYS A 35 5.97 -1.90 2.15
N SER A 36 7.26 -1.61 2.15
CA SER A 36 7.86 -0.51 2.88
C SER A 36 8.57 0.42 1.92
N ALA A 37 8.41 1.73 2.11
CA ALA A 37 9.16 2.74 1.39
C ALA A 37 9.62 3.86 2.33
N GLU A 38 10.67 4.56 1.91
CA GLU A 38 11.12 5.75 2.61
C GLU A 38 10.14 6.90 2.41
N ILE A 39 9.85 7.59 3.51
CA ILE A 39 9.02 8.79 3.54
C ILE A 39 9.86 9.94 3.04
N ASN A 40 9.46 10.47 1.89
CA ASN A 40 9.97 11.74 1.42
C ASN A 40 9.23 12.87 2.15
N PRO A 41 9.92 13.82 2.81
CA PRO A 41 9.28 14.95 3.48
C PRO A 41 8.45 15.86 2.55
N ARG A 42 8.62 15.72 1.22
CA ARG A 42 7.81 16.42 0.21
C ARG A 42 6.47 15.74 -0.11
N VAL A 43 6.25 14.51 0.36
CA VAL A 43 5.07 13.70 0.02
C VAL A 43 4.27 13.42 1.29
N ALA A 44 2.95 13.63 1.23
CA ALA A 44 2.07 13.28 2.35
C ALA A 44 2.12 11.77 2.63
N HIS A 45 2.17 11.38 3.90
CA HIS A 45 2.21 9.97 4.31
C HIS A 45 1.05 9.16 3.70
N GLU A 46 -0.13 9.76 3.63
CA GLU A 46 -1.31 9.14 3.01
C GLU A 46 -1.13 8.91 1.51
N ALA A 47 -0.58 9.88 0.77
CA ALA A 47 -0.31 9.74 -0.65
C ALA A 47 0.70 8.62 -0.93
N LEU A 48 1.75 8.51 -0.11
CA LEU A 48 2.73 7.43 -0.21
C LEU A 48 2.09 6.06 0.13
N ALA A 49 1.27 6.00 1.16
CA ALA A 49 0.54 4.79 1.54
C ALA A 49 -0.42 4.32 0.42
N HIS A 50 -1.11 5.27 -0.23
CA HIS A 50 -1.95 5.00 -1.40
C HIS A 50 -1.14 4.40 -2.55
N GLN A 51 0.01 4.99 -2.89
CA GLN A 51 0.89 4.48 -3.94
C GLN A 51 1.37 3.06 -3.65
N LEU A 52 1.85 2.80 -2.43
CA LEU A 52 2.33 1.47 -2.06
C LEU A 52 1.22 0.42 -2.04
N LEU A 53 0.02 0.79 -1.58
CA LEU A 53 -1.15 -0.09 -1.61
C LEU A 53 -1.53 -0.41 -3.06
N GLN A 54 -1.50 0.59 -3.95
CA GLN A 54 -1.80 0.40 -5.36
C GLN A 54 -0.78 -0.54 -6.02
N GLU A 55 0.51 -0.36 -5.75
CA GLU A 55 1.56 -1.24 -6.26
C GLU A 55 1.41 -2.68 -5.75
N LEU A 56 1.08 -2.88 -4.47
CA LEU A 56 0.82 -4.20 -3.91
C LEU A 56 -0.36 -4.90 -4.59
N VAL A 57 -1.46 -4.18 -4.79
CA VAL A 57 -2.64 -4.71 -5.48
C VAL A 57 -2.31 -5.03 -6.94
N GLN A 58 -1.58 -4.15 -7.62
CA GLN A 58 -1.17 -4.37 -9.01
C GLN A 58 -0.25 -5.58 -9.14
N GLN A 59 0.73 -5.73 -8.22
CA GLN A 59 1.62 -6.89 -8.17
C GLN A 59 0.84 -8.19 -7.95
N GLU A 60 -0.13 -8.22 -7.04
CA GLU A 60 -0.96 -9.42 -6.85
C GLU A 60 -1.86 -9.71 -8.06
N LYS A 61 -2.40 -8.68 -8.72
CA LYS A 61 -3.14 -8.86 -9.98
C LYS A 61 -2.25 -9.44 -11.07
N SER A 62 -1.03 -8.92 -11.24
CA SER A 62 -0.05 -9.44 -12.19
C SER A 62 0.38 -10.87 -11.85
N ARG A 63 0.56 -11.19 -10.57
CA ARG A 63 0.92 -12.54 -10.11
C ARG A 63 -0.20 -13.55 -10.36
N LYS A 64 -1.46 -13.19 -10.09
CA LYS A 64 -2.63 -14.05 -10.36
C LYS A 64 -3.04 -14.10 -11.84
N GLY A 65 -2.70 -13.07 -12.61
CA GLY A 65 -2.88 -13.04 -14.07
C GLY A 65 -1.82 -13.82 -14.85
N SER A 66 -0.76 -14.29 -14.18
CA SER A 66 0.31 -15.08 -14.78
C SER A 66 0.00 -16.58 -14.73
N ASN A 67 -1.17 -16.97 -15.25
CA ASN A 67 -1.41 -18.32 -15.75
C ASN A 67 -1.71 -18.18 -17.25
N LEU A 68 -0.64 -18.05 -18.03
CA LEU A 68 -0.64 -18.37 -19.46
C LEU A 68 -0.05 -19.76 -19.62
#